data_AF-A0A9D9CY51-F1
#
_entry.id   AF-A0A9D9CY51-F1
#
_cell.length_a   1.000
_cell.length_b   1.000
_cell.length_c   1.000
_cell.angle_alpha   90.00
_cell.angle_beta   90.00
_cell.angle_gamma   90.00
#
_symmetry.space_group_name_H-M   'P 1'
#
loop_
_entity.id
_entity.type
_entity.pdbx_description
1 polymer ?
#
loop_
_entity_poly.entity_id
_entity_poly.type
_entity_poly.pdbx_seq_one_letter_code
_entity_poly.pdbx_strand_id
1 'polypeptide(L)'
;IEKSPEEIELYRSPNKDMLLCTNHFQSEKFMHNERNLMNINQTDSKYRIELLAEHLKKKDRFDAEDAMAVLLNPFGKGGENIGMGNEMAINQLIAHHSVVFEPDSLNIYVCTQPKDFYPYVKFNLKDILNIAVETHGRASDNHGRVYDNHVCASDYKIACQYISVADSMRQSEEYLGYKRFIYLKSLKDLMSYPDELAKCNPMYFESYNMAGDIYIMFGDKKYACERWKKALECKIPKLAQRKAIEDKIKEYQ
;
A
#
# COMPACT_ATOMS: atom_id res chain seq x y z
N ILE A 1 -14.14 -10.61 -11.20
CA ILE A 1 -13.94 -12.05 -11.51
C ILE A 1 -13.00 -12.58 -10.46
N GLU A 2 -13.39 -13.64 -9.77
CA GLU A 2 -12.59 -14.33 -8.76
C GLU A 2 -12.26 -15.73 -9.29
N LYS A 3 -11.08 -16.24 -8.97
CA LYS A 3 -10.57 -17.48 -9.56
C LYS A 3 -9.71 -18.27 -8.58
N SER A 4 -9.94 -19.58 -8.52
CA SER A 4 -9.03 -20.59 -7.97
C SER A 4 -8.47 -21.47 -9.11
N PRO A 5 -7.55 -22.41 -8.84
CA PRO A 5 -7.10 -23.37 -9.87
C PRO A 5 -8.25 -24.20 -10.47
N GLU A 6 -9.29 -24.47 -9.69
CA GLU A 6 -10.40 -25.35 -10.05
C GLU A 6 -11.65 -24.58 -10.51
N GLU A 7 -11.86 -23.35 -10.05
CA GLU A 7 -13.14 -22.65 -10.20
C GLU A 7 -12.98 -21.17 -10.57
N ILE A 8 -13.96 -20.63 -11.28
CA ILE A 8 -14.07 -19.20 -11.62
C ILE A 8 -15.46 -18.74 -11.25
N GLU A 9 -15.58 -17.56 -10.65
CA GLU A 9 -16.86 -16.96 -10.26
C GLU A 9 -16.90 -15.46 -10.60
N LEU A 10 -18.10 -14.97 -10.94
CA LEU A 10 -18.31 -13.55 -11.17
C LEU A 10 -18.97 -12.90 -9.96
N TYR A 11 -18.16 -12.26 -9.12
CA TYR A 11 -18.71 -11.34 -8.12
C TYR A 11 -19.34 -10.11 -8.78
N ARG A 12 -20.56 -9.78 -8.36
CA ARG A 12 -21.25 -8.54 -8.69
C ARG A 12 -21.49 -7.77 -7.39
N SER A 13 -21.04 -6.51 -7.35
CA SER A 13 -21.25 -5.67 -6.18
C SER A 13 -22.75 -5.48 -5.91
N PRO A 14 -23.20 -5.59 -4.64
CA PRO A 14 -24.55 -5.20 -4.26
C PRO A 14 -24.84 -3.72 -4.54
N ASN A 15 -23.81 -2.87 -4.47
CA ASN A 15 -23.90 -1.47 -4.88
C ASN A 15 -23.52 -1.35 -6.37
N LYS A 16 -24.45 -0.90 -7.21
CA LYS A 16 -24.24 -0.79 -8.66
C LYS A 16 -23.23 0.30 -9.05
N ASP A 17 -23.05 1.30 -8.21
CA ASP A 17 -22.18 2.45 -8.48
C ASP A 17 -20.77 2.26 -7.91
N MET A 18 -20.55 1.21 -7.11
CA MET A 18 -19.30 1.04 -6.37
C MET A 18 -18.93 -0.43 -6.21
N LEU A 19 -17.71 -0.76 -6.63
CA LEU A 19 -17.07 -2.06 -6.41
C LEU A 19 -15.79 -1.84 -5.60
N LEU A 20 -15.71 -2.47 -4.42
CA LEU A 20 -14.51 -2.48 -3.60
C LEU A 20 -13.92 -3.88 -3.58
N CYS A 21 -12.60 -3.96 -3.61
CA CYS A 21 -11.88 -5.22 -3.58
C CYS A 21 -10.58 -5.04 -2.82
N THR A 22 -10.31 -5.98 -1.90
CA THR A 22 -9.01 -6.14 -1.24
C THR A 22 -8.56 -7.59 -1.41
N ASN A 23 -7.64 -8.06 -0.60
CA ASN A 23 -7.00 -9.36 -0.80
C ASN A 23 -7.87 -10.53 -0.30
N HIS A 24 -9.20 -10.48 -0.41
CA HIS A 24 -10.11 -11.59 -0.06
C HIS A 24 -11.27 -11.67 -1.05
N PHE A 25 -11.83 -12.87 -1.20
CA PHE A 25 -12.95 -13.16 -2.09
C PHE A 25 -14.30 -12.75 -1.49
N GLN A 26 -15.21 -12.32 -2.34
CA GLN A 26 -16.52 -11.77 -2.01
C GLN A 26 -17.68 -12.48 -2.73
N SER A 27 -17.43 -13.27 -3.77
CA SER A 27 -18.48 -14.02 -4.47
C SER A 27 -19.10 -15.13 -3.60
N GLU A 28 -20.36 -15.47 -3.85
CA GLU A 28 -21.09 -16.52 -3.11
C GLU A 28 -20.32 -17.84 -3.02
N LYS A 29 -19.62 -18.18 -4.11
CA LYS A 29 -18.86 -19.42 -4.23
C LYS A 29 -17.61 -19.45 -3.36
N PHE A 30 -16.94 -18.32 -3.18
CA PHE A 30 -15.66 -18.24 -2.46
C PHE A 30 -15.77 -17.60 -1.07
N MET A 31 -16.85 -16.86 -0.78
CA MET A 31 -16.98 -16.11 0.48
C MET A 31 -16.95 -17.00 1.72
N HIS A 32 -17.44 -18.23 1.63
CA HIS A 32 -17.47 -19.22 2.71
C HIS A 32 -16.30 -20.21 2.69
N ASN A 33 -15.36 -20.07 1.74
CA ASN A 33 -14.17 -20.93 1.72
C ASN A 33 -13.33 -20.74 2.98
N GLU A 34 -12.87 -21.82 3.60
CA GLU A 34 -12.11 -21.76 4.87
C GLU A 34 -10.87 -20.87 4.79
N ARG A 35 -10.09 -20.94 3.70
CA ARG A 35 -8.90 -20.10 3.52
C ARG A 35 -9.28 -18.62 3.39
N ASN A 36 -10.39 -18.34 2.72
CA ASN A 36 -10.91 -16.99 2.59
C ASN A 36 -11.38 -16.42 3.94
N LEU A 37 -12.15 -17.20 4.69
CA LEU A 37 -12.59 -16.85 6.04
C LEU A 37 -11.42 -16.66 7.00
N MET A 38 -10.41 -17.53 6.93
CA MET A 38 -9.17 -17.41 7.70
C MET A 38 -8.47 -16.10 7.39
N ASN A 39 -8.32 -15.75 6.10
CA ASN A 39 -7.74 -14.48 5.70
C ASN A 39 -8.54 -13.27 6.19
N ILE A 40 -9.87 -13.26 6.01
CA ILE A 40 -10.76 -12.20 6.50
C ILE A 40 -10.63 -11.99 8.01
N ASN A 41 -10.52 -13.08 8.77
CA ASN A 41 -10.50 -13.02 10.24
C ASN A 41 -9.12 -12.78 10.84
N GLN A 42 -8.04 -13.12 10.12
CA GLN A 42 -6.69 -13.14 10.68
C GLN A 42 -5.75 -12.08 10.09
N THR A 43 -6.15 -11.35 9.05
CA THR A 43 -5.32 -10.34 8.36
C THR A 43 -5.99 -8.97 8.26
N ASP A 44 -5.26 -8.02 7.67
CA ASP A 44 -5.67 -6.64 7.38
C ASP A 44 -6.74 -6.51 6.28
N SER A 45 -7.00 -7.57 5.51
CA SER A 45 -7.82 -7.50 4.30
C SER A 45 -9.24 -6.96 4.54
N LYS A 46 -9.87 -7.41 5.64
CA LYS A 46 -11.18 -6.92 6.10
C LYS A 46 -11.11 -5.48 6.58
N TYR A 47 -10.06 -5.13 7.33
CA TYR A 47 -9.90 -3.77 7.81
C TYR A 47 -9.74 -2.78 6.66
N ARG A 48 -8.94 -3.12 5.63
CA ARG A 48 -8.72 -2.27 4.46
C ARG A 48 -9.97 -2.07 3.62
N ILE A 49 -10.84 -3.08 3.44
CA ILE A 49 -12.09 -2.88 2.70
C ILE A 49 -13.04 -1.95 3.46
N GLU A 50 -13.07 -2.04 4.78
CA GLU A 50 -13.84 -1.14 5.64
C GLU A 50 -13.27 0.29 5.64
N LEU A 51 -11.94 0.44 5.59
CA LEU A 51 -11.27 1.73 5.45
C LEU A 51 -11.54 2.39 4.08
N LEU A 52 -11.49 1.62 3.00
CA LEU A 52 -11.89 2.11 1.66
C LEU A 52 -13.34 2.60 1.68
N ALA A 53 -14.26 1.82 2.25
CA ALA A 53 -15.65 2.20 2.37
C ALA A 53 -15.83 3.49 3.21
N GLU A 54 -15.02 3.70 4.25
CA GLU A 54 -15.02 4.97 5.01
C GLU A 54 -14.61 6.16 4.14
N HIS A 55 -13.56 6.03 3.34
CA HIS A 55 -13.11 7.10 2.44
C HIS A 55 -14.18 7.49 1.42
N LEU A 56 -14.87 6.49 0.87
CA LEU A 56 -15.89 6.70 -0.16
C LEU A 56 -17.18 7.31 0.40
N LYS A 57 -17.54 7.02 1.67
CA LYS A 57 -18.69 7.64 2.33
C LYS A 57 -18.54 9.13 2.63
N LYS A 58 -17.31 9.66 2.64
CA LYS A 58 -17.05 11.06 2.99
C LYS A 58 -17.36 12.04 1.86
N LYS A 59 -17.68 11.56 0.65
CA LYS A 59 -17.85 12.41 -0.52
C LYS A 59 -19.05 12.01 -1.38
N ASP A 60 -19.82 13.01 -1.80
CA ASP A 60 -20.95 12.84 -2.74
C ASP A 60 -20.48 12.58 -4.18
N ARG A 61 -19.25 12.99 -4.50
CA ARG A 61 -18.56 12.73 -5.78
C ARG A 61 -17.15 12.24 -5.48
N PHE A 62 -16.71 11.23 -6.21
CA PHE A 62 -15.39 10.63 -6.07
C PHE A 62 -14.65 10.74 -7.40
N ASP A 63 -13.67 11.62 -7.46
CA ASP A 63 -12.90 11.90 -8.68
C ASP A 63 -11.52 11.22 -8.67
N ALA A 64 -10.73 11.47 -9.71
CA ALA A 64 -9.39 10.90 -9.83
C ALA A 64 -8.45 11.38 -8.72
N GLU A 65 -8.54 12.65 -8.27
CA GLU A 65 -7.70 13.17 -7.20
C GLU A 65 -8.02 12.52 -5.87
N ASP A 66 -9.30 12.24 -5.61
CA ASP A 66 -9.75 11.48 -4.46
C ASP A 66 -9.21 10.05 -4.45
N ALA A 67 -9.29 9.36 -5.59
CA ALA A 67 -8.71 8.03 -5.74
C ALA A 67 -7.20 8.06 -5.47
N MET A 68 -6.49 9.04 -6.04
CA MET A 68 -5.04 9.21 -5.84
C MET A 68 -4.71 9.46 -4.37
N ALA A 69 -5.46 10.31 -3.67
CA ALA A 69 -5.27 10.62 -2.25
C ALA A 69 -5.51 9.39 -1.36
N VAL A 70 -6.57 8.62 -1.62
CA VAL A 70 -6.86 7.36 -0.90
C VAL A 70 -5.75 6.34 -1.10
N LEU A 71 -5.25 6.18 -2.33
CA LEU A 71 -4.18 5.23 -2.65
C LEU A 71 -2.83 5.61 -2.03
N LEU A 72 -2.61 6.90 -1.73
CA LEU A 72 -1.42 7.36 -1.02
C LEU A 72 -1.60 7.41 0.50
N ASN A 73 -2.81 7.22 1.04
CA ASN A 73 -3.09 7.39 2.47
C ASN A 73 -2.43 6.30 3.35
N PRO A 74 -1.50 6.66 4.26
CA PRO A 74 -0.86 5.72 5.18
C PRO A 74 -1.56 5.59 6.54
N PHE A 75 -2.69 6.27 6.76
CA PHE A 75 -3.41 6.29 8.04
C PHE A 75 -4.52 5.24 8.11
N GLY A 76 -4.96 4.93 9.33
CA GLY A 76 -6.07 4.05 9.61
C GLY A 76 -7.43 4.76 9.54
N LYS A 77 -8.47 4.03 9.98
CA LYS A 77 -9.84 4.53 10.09
C LYS A 77 -9.92 5.80 10.92
N GLY A 78 -10.77 6.73 10.52
CA GLY A 78 -10.89 8.04 11.16
C GLY A 78 -9.63 8.92 11.07
N GLY A 79 -8.64 8.55 10.24
CA GLY A 79 -7.35 9.26 10.19
C GLY A 79 -6.41 8.90 11.34
N GLU A 80 -6.66 7.79 12.05
CA GLU A 80 -5.81 7.31 13.15
C GLU A 80 -4.38 7.06 12.67
N ASN A 81 -3.39 7.57 13.41
CA ASN A 81 -1.99 7.19 13.21
C ASN A 81 -1.76 5.77 13.76
N ILE A 82 -1.67 4.81 12.86
CA ILE A 82 -1.45 3.39 13.16
C ILE A 82 0.01 2.95 12.95
N GLY A 83 0.91 3.93 12.78
CA GLY A 83 2.30 3.70 12.43
C GLY A 83 2.52 3.59 10.92
N MET A 84 3.53 4.29 10.41
CA MET A 84 3.86 4.26 8.99
C MET A 84 4.37 2.87 8.57
N GLY A 85 3.87 2.35 7.46
CA GLY A 85 4.18 1.00 7.00
C GLY A 85 3.28 -0.10 7.58
N ASN A 86 2.26 0.25 8.37
CA ASN A 86 1.31 -0.72 8.90
C ASN A 86 0.43 -1.31 7.78
N GLU A 87 0.30 -2.64 7.76
CA GLU A 87 -0.45 -3.37 6.73
C GLU A 87 -1.97 -3.04 6.74
N MET A 88 -2.49 -2.47 7.84
CA MET A 88 -3.87 -1.99 7.92
C MET A 88 -4.13 -0.71 7.10
N ALA A 89 -3.09 0.04 6.71
CA ALA A 89 -3.22 1.22 5.85
C ALA A 89 -3.44 0.83 4.39
N ILE A 90 -4.02 1.75 3.59
CA ILE A 90 -4.09 1.56 2.13
C ILE A 90 -2.69 1.65 1.52
N ASN A 91 -1.95 2.72 1.83
CA ASN A 91 -0.54 2.84 1.47
C ASN A 91 0.35 2.28 2.59
N GLN A 92 0.71 1.01 2.45
CA GLN A 92 1.61 0.31 3.39
C GLN A 92 3.09 0.67 3.18
N LEU A 93 3.41 1.66 2.34
CA LEU A 93 4.78 2.10 2.02
C LEU A 93 5.69 1.01 1.42
N ILE A 94 5.10 0.01 0.78
CA ILE A 94 5.79 -1.04 0.01
C ILE A 94 5.36 -1.11 -1.45
N ALA A 95 4.32 -0.37 -1.83
CA ALA A 95 3.77 -0.42 -3.18
C ALA A 95 4.78 0.10 -4.22
N HIS A 96 4.97 -0.67 -5.29
CA HIS A 96 5.82 -0.31 -6.42
C HIS A 96 5.16 0.68 -7.36
N HIS A 97 3.84 0.65 -7.46
CA HIS A 97 3.09 1.58 -8.31
C HIS A 97 1.66 1.70 -7.81
N SER A 98 1.00 2.76 -8.26
CA SER A 98 -0.42 3.00 -8.09
C SER A 98 -0.98 3.59 -9.38
N VAL A 99 -2.18 3.16 -9.79
CA VAL A 99 -2.80 3.57 -11.05
C VAL A 99 -4.26 3.94 -10.81
N VAL A 100 -4.67 5.09 -11.35
CA VAL A 100 -6.07 5.52 -11.40
C VAL A 100 -6.48 5.65 -12.86
N PHE A 101 -7.64 5.11 -13.20
CA PHE A 101 -8.25 5.26 -14.52
C PHE A 101 -9.48 6.16 -14.38
N GLU A 102 -9.63 7.11 -15.29
CA GLU A 102 -10.84 7.91 -15.48
C GLU A 102 -11.36 7.65 -16.91
N PRO A 103 -12.17 6.59 -17.10
CA PRO A 103 -12.49 6.08 -18.43
C PRO A 103 -13.24 7.07 -19.32
N ASP A 104 -14.18 7.84 -18.75
CA ASP A 104 -15.02 8.79 -19.51
C ASP A 104 -14.17 9.85 -20.23
N SER A 105 -13.09 10.30 -19.60
CA SER A 105 -12.14 11.27 -20.14
C SER A 105 -10.91 10.61 -20.79
N LEU A 106 -10.82 9.28 -20.77
CA LEU A 106 -9.67 8.50 -21.22
C LEU A 106 -8.36 8.89 -20.53
N ASN A 107 -8.42 9.37 -19.27
CA ASN A 107 -7.24 9.73 -18.50
C ASN A 107 -6.73 8.53 -17.69
N ILE A 108 -5.41 8.40 -17.60
CA ILE A 108 -4.71 7.41 -16.78
C ILE A 108 -3.70 8.16 -15.93
N TYR A 109 -3.68 7.88 -14.63
CA TYR A 109 -2.76 8.49 -13.68
C TYR A 109 -1.86 7.40 -13.11
N VAL A 110 -0.55 7.54 -13.24
CA VAL A 110 0.41 6.54 -12.77
C VAL A 110 1.40 7.16 -11.79
N CYS A 111 1.49 6.58 -10.59
CA CYS A 111 2.56 6.87 -9.62
C CYS A 111 3.48 5.65 -9.52
N THR A 112 4.78 5.84 -9.78
CA THR A 112 5.79 4.74 -9.80
C THR A 112 6.55 4.58 -8.49
N GLN A 113 6.35 5.47 -7.51
CA GLN A 113 6.91 5.34 -6.16
C GLN A 113 5.93 5.86 -5.10
N PRO A 114 4.74 5.26 -4.95
CA PRO A 114 3.75 5.70 -3.96
C PRO A 114 4.25 5.59 -2.52
N LYS A 115 5.17 4.64 -2.25
CA LYS A 115 5.85 4.51 -0.95
C LYS A 115 6.69 5.73 -0.54
N ASP A 116 7.14 6.53 -1.50
CA ASP A 116 7.88 7.77 -1.27
C ASP A 116 7.02 9.00 -1.61
N PHE A 117 5.69 8.81 -1.74
CA PHE A 117 4.72 9.85 -2.11
C PHE A 117 5.10 10.59 -3.39
N TYR A 118 5.52 9.86 -4.43
CA TYR A 118 5.78 10.44 -5.74
C TYR A 118 4.52 11.03 -6.37
N PRO A 119 4.61 12.17 -7.09
CA PRO A 119 3.46 12.69 -7.80
C PRO A 119 2.98 11.67 -8.82
N TYR A 120 1.69 11.70 -9.11
CA TYR A 120 1.14 10.97 -10.25
C TYR A 120 1.53 11.68 -11.54
N VAL A 121 1.71 10.89 -12.59
CA VAL A 121 1.80 11.38 -13.96
C VAL A 121 0.49 11.06 -14.66
N LYS A 122 -0.22 12.09 -15.12
CA LYS A 122 -1.42 11.96 -15.93
C LYS A 122 -1.04 11.80 -17.40
N PHE A 123 -1.67 10.82 -18.03
CA PHE A 123 -1.65 10.55 -19.46
C PHE A 123 -3.08 10.61 -19.99
N ASN A 124 -3.28 11.17 -21.19
CA ASN A 124 -4.52 11.00 -21.92
C ASN A 124 -4.32 9.92 -23.00
N LEU A 125 -5.16 8.89 -23.02
CA LEU A 125 -5.02 7.77 -23.94
C LEU A 125 -5.21 8.20 -25.40
N LYS A 126 -6.04 9.23 -25.66
CA LYS A 126 -6.22 9.76 -27.02
C LYS A 126 -4.92 10.36 -27.55
N ASP A 127 -4.21 11.11 -26.71
CA ASP A 127 -2.93 11.72 -27.07
C ASP A 127 -1.87 10.64 -27.33
N ILE A 128 -1.80 9.61 -26.46
CA ILE A 128 -0.91 8.46 -26.65
C ILE A 128 -1.20 7.74 -27.97
N LEU A 129 -2.47 7.45 -28.26
CA LEU A 129 -2.87 6.76 -29.48
C LEU A 129 -2.61 7.60 -30.73
N ASN A 130 -2.82 8.91 -30.67
CA ASN A 130 -2.51 9.82 -31.78
C ASN A 130 -0.99 9.85 -32.07
N ILE A 131 -0.15 9.95 -31.04
CA ILE A 131 1.31 9.86 -31.19
C ILE A 131 1.69 8.52 -31.84
N ALA A 132 1.11 7.41 -31.38
CA ALA A 132 1.35 6.10 -31.99
C ALA A 132 0.96 6.07 -33.48
N VAL A 133 -0.16 6.69 -33.87
CA VAL A 133 -0.57 6.77 -35.28
C VAL A 133 0.39 7.66 -36.09
N GLU A 134 0.80 8.80 -35.56
CA GLU A 134 1.71 9.74 -36.23
C GLU A 134 3.13 9.17 -36.39
N THR A 135 3.64 8.49 -35.37
CA THR A 135 4.96 7.82 -35.38
C THR A 135 4.95 6.50 -36.15
N HIS A 136 3.79 5.87 -36.34
CA HIS A 136 3.56 4.70 -37.20
C HIS A 136 2.94 5.06 -38.58
N GLY A 137 3.18 6.27 -39.08
CA GLY A 137 3.03 6.59 -40.49
C GLY A 137 3.92 5.67 -41.34
N ARG A 138 3.34 4.56 -41.83
CA ARG A 138 3.90 3.50 -42.70
C ARG A 138 5.28 3.78 -43.31
N ALA A 139 6.29 3.04 -42.84
CA ALA A 139 7.40 2.62 -43.67
C ALA A 139 7.40 1.09 -43.75
N SER A 140 6.70 0.54 -44.74
CA SER A 140 6.98 -0.82 -45.20
C SER A 140 8.23 -0.72 -46.06
N ASP A 141 9.33 -1.31 -45.63
CA ASP A 141 10.30 -1.80 -46.61
C ASP A 141 9.71 -3.06 -47.27
N ASN A 142 10.26 -3.46 -48.42
CA ASN A 142 9.78 -4.59 -49.22
C ASN A 142 9.97 -5.96 -48.53
N HIS A 143 10.27 -6.03 -47.23
CA HIS A 143 10.56 -7.28 -46.50
C HIS A 143 9.68 -7.53 -45.26
N GLY A 144 8.65 -6.71 -45.02
CA GLY A 144 7.62 -7.01 -44.01
C GLY A 144 8.12 -7.04 -42.56
N ARG A 145 9.24 -6.40 -42.26
CA ARG A 145 9.72 -6.23 -40.87
C ARG A 145 9.20 -4.92 -40.29
N VAL A 146 8.29 -5.03 -39.32
CA VAL A 146 7.90 -3.88 -38.48
C VAL A 146 9.03 -3.63 -37.49
N TYR A 147 9.75 -2.52 -37.66
CA TYR A 147 10.63 -2.00 -36.62
C TYR A 147 9.77 -1.23 -35.62
N ASP A 148 9.89 -1.59 -34.34
CA ASP A 148 9.31 -0.84 -33.22
C ASP A 148 10.06 0.50 -33.14
N ASN A 149 9.58 1.51 -33.87
CA ASN A 149 10.07 2.87 -33.73
C ASN A 149 9.76 3.30 -32.29
N HIS A 150 10.77 3.22 -31.43
CA HIS A 150 10.71 3.71 -30.06
C HIS A 150 10.17 5.14 -30.05
N VAL A 151 8.93 5.31 -29.58
CA VAL A 151 8.44 6.62 -29.16
C VAL A 151 9.44 7.17 -28.16
N CYS A 152 10.08 8.30 -28.48
CA CYS A 152 11.18 8.80 -27.68
C CYS A 152 10.62 9.31 -26.34
N ALA A 153 11.39 9.18 -25.25
CA ALA A 153 10.98 9.69 -23.94
C ALA A 153 10.69 11.20 -23.94
N SER A 154 11.19 11.95 -24.94
CA SER A 154 10.86 13.36 -25.17
C SER A 154 9.40 13.58 -25.58
N ASP A 155 8.83 12.67 -26.36
CA ASP A 155 7.49 12.81 -26.94
C ASP A 155 6.42 12.57 -25.86
N TYR A 156 6.71 11.67 -24.90
CA TYR A 156 5.89 11.47 -23.71
C TYR A 156 5.92 12.66 -22.75
N LYS A 157 7.03 13.40 -22.63
CA LYS A 157 7.12 14.57 -21.73
C LYS A 157 6.18 15.70 -22.13
N ILE A 158 5.83 15.82 -23.40
CA ILE A 158 4.89 16.84 -23.91
C ILE A 158 3.44 16.50 -23.52
N ALA A 159 3.13 15.22 -23.28
CA ALA A 159 1.79 14.72 -22.98
C ALA A 159 1.55 14.36 -21.49
N CYS A 160 2.49 14.71 -20.60
CA CYS A 160 2.44 14.34 -19.18
C CYS A 160 2.17 15.54 -18.28
N GLN A 161 1.19 15.44 -17.39
CA GLN A 161 0.98 16.40 -16.30
C GLN A 161 1.29 15.74 -14.95
N TYR A 162 2.11 16.41 -14.12
CA TYR A 162 2.36 15.95 -12.75
C TYR A 162 1.26 16.43 -11.81
N ILE A 163 0.75 15.52 -10.98
CA ILE A 163 -0.30 15.78 -10.01
C ILE A 163 0.16 15.34 -8.63
N SER A 164 0.23 16.30 -7.74
CA SER A 164 0.64 16.12 -6.35
C SER A 164 -0.57 16.17 -5.43
N VAL A 165 -0.86 15.07 -4.73
CA VAL A 165 -1.96 14.98 -3.76
C VAL A 165 -1.50 14.72 -2.33
N ALA A 166 -0.19 14.53 -2.11
CA ALA A 166 0.39 14.17 -0.81
C ALA A 166 1.78 14.79 -0.58
N ASP A 167 2.06 15.97 -1.15
CA ASP A 167 3.39 16.61 -1.04
C ASP A 167 3.79 16.87 0.41
N SER A 168 2.84 17.27 1.26
CA SER A 168 3.07 17.51 2.68
C SER A 168 3.49 16.24 3.43
N MET A 169 3.08 15.05 2.98
CA MET A 169 3.41 13.79 3.65
C MET A 169 4.91 13.49 3.60
N ARG A 170 5.61 13.90 2.55
CA ARG A 170 7.07 13.70 2.48
C ARG A 170 7.85 14.44 3.56
N GLN A 171 7.28 15.52 4.09
CA GLN A 171 7.88 16.34 5.12
C GLN A 171 7.25 16.10 6.50
N SER A 172 6.29 15.17 6.60
CA SER A 172 5.63 14.88 7.87
C SER A 172 6.60 14.21 8.85
N GLU A 173 6.40 14.46 10.14
CA GLU A 173 7.22 13.85 11.18
C GLU A 173 7.12 12.33 11.16
N GLU A 174 5.93 11.79 10.91
CA GLU A 174 5.67 10.36 10.81
C GLU A 174 6.47 9.72 9.68
N TYR A 175 6.51 10.34 8.50
CA TYR A 175 7.24 9.78 7.36
C TYR A 175 8.76 9.91 7.52
N LEU A 176 9.25 11.04 8.04
CA LEU A 176 10.66 11.19 8.38
C LEU A 176 11.08 10.18 9.46
N GLY A 177 10.20 9.94 10.42
CA GLY A 177 10.33 8.88 11.43
C GLY A 177 10.43 7.50 10.80
N TYR A 178 9.54 7.16 9.86
CA TYR A 178 9.62 5.92 9.09
C TYR A 178 10.94 5.78 8.32
N LYS A 179 11.44 6.83 7.66
CA LYS A 179 12.72 6.78 6.95
C LYS A 179 13.89 6.52 7.91
N ARG A 180 13.87 7.13 9.11
CA ARG A 180 14.85 6.83 10.17
C ARG A 180 14.73 5.39 10.66
N PHE A 181 13.52 4.88 10.87
CA PHE A 181 13.28 3.48 11.26
C PHE A 181 13.86 2.50 10.23
N ILE A 182 13.58 2.70 8.95
CA ILE A 182 14.13 1.86 7.87
C ILE A 182 15.65 1.96 7.79
N TYR A 183 16.21 3.16 7.97
CA TYR A 183 17.65 3.37 8.02
C TYR A 183 18.29 2.59 9.18
N LEU A 184 17.78 2.75 10.41
CA LEU A 184 18.28 2.01 11.59
C LEU A 184 18.19 0.50 11.37
N LYS A 185 17.08 0.00 10.82
CA LYS A 185 16.91 -1.43 10.50
C LYS A 185 17.96 -1.97 9.51
N SER A 186 18.52 -1.10 8.67
CA SER A 186 19.57 -1.46 7.71
C SER A 186 20.99 -1.42 8.29
N LEU A 187 21.18 -0.87 9.49
CA LEU A 187 22.48 -0.78 10.13
C LEU A 187 22.96 -2.15 10.61
N LYS A 188 24.26 -2.40 10.45
CA LYS A 188 24.90 -3.63 10.96
C LYS A 188 24.87 -3.70 12.49
N ASP A 189 24.91 -2.55 13.14
CA ASP A 189 24.92 -2.37 14.59
C ASP A 189 23.56 -1.94 15.15
N LEU A 190 22.46 -2.29 14.48
CA LEU A 190 21.08 -2.06 14.94
C LEU A 190 20.87 -2.41 16.42
N MET A 191 21.55 -3.46 16.91
CA MET A 191 21.50 -3.90 18.30
C MET A 191 21.89 -2.81 19.32
N SER A 192 22.63 -1.78 18.91
CA SER A 192 23.00 -0.64 19.76
C SER A 192 21.88 0.39 19.94
N TYR A 193 20.78 0.26 19.19
CA TYR A 193 19.75 1.30 19.07
C TYR A 193 18.29 0.83 19.29
N PRO A 194 18.00 -0.06 20.27
CA PRO A 194 16.65 -0.58 20.45
C PRO A 194 15.61 0.51 20.76
N ASP A 195 15.98 1.51 21.55
CA ASP A 195 15.07 2.58 21.96
C ASP A 195 14.87 3.63 20.87
N GLU A 196 15.92 3.95 20.12
CA GLU A 196 15.85 4.84 18.96
C GLU A 196 14.96 4.23 17.88
N LEU A 197 15.07 2.91 17.65
CA LEU A 197 14.21 2.19 16.71
C LEU A 197 12.73 2.37 17.06
N ALA A 198 12.37 2.17 18.33
CA ALA A 198 11.02 2.35 18.84
C ALA A 198 10.53 3.80 18.70
N LYS A 199 11.38 4.79 19.00
CA LYS A 199 11.03 6.23 18.91
C LYS A 199 10.85 6.70 17.47
N CYS A 200 11.50 6.09 16.49
CA CYS A 200 11.43 6.53 15.10
C CYS A 200 10.03 6.35 14.49
N ASN A 201 9.30 5.30 14.86
CA ASN A 201 7.95 5.05 14.36
C ASN A 201 7.08 4.52 15.52
N PRO A 202 6.67 5.41 16.43
CA PRO A 202 6.18 5.04 17.76
C PRO A 202 4.77 4.44 17.76
N MET A 203 3.98 4.61 16.70
CA MET A 203 2.66 3.96 16.59
C MET A 203 2.73 2.62 15.85
N TYR A 204 3.91 2.26 15.34
CA TYR A 204 4.12 1.01 14.60
C TYR A 204 4.58 -0.08 15.56
N PHE A 205 3.74 -1.11 15.72
CA PHE A 205 3.97 -2.21 16.66
C PHE A 205 5.34 -2.89 16.47
N GLU A 206 5.79 -3.01 15.22
CA GLU A 206 7.01 -3.73 14.89
C GLU A 206 8.27 -3.00 15.40
N SER A 207 8.23 -1.67 15.53
CA SER A 207 9.33 -0.89 16.12
C SER A 207 9.62 -1.33 17.55
N TYR A 208 8.55 -1.57 18.34
CA TYR A 208 8.68 -2.09 19.70
C TYR A 208 8.94 -3.59 19.75
N ASN A 209 8.36 -4.37 18.83
CA ASN A 209 8.61 -5.81 18.73
C ASN A 209 10.12 -6.08 18.52
N MET A 210 10.73 -5.40 17.56
CA MET A 210 12.17 -5.49 17.28
C MET A 210 13.02 -4.98 18.45
N ALA A 211 12.63 -3.88 19.10
CA ALA A 211 13.34 -3.38 20.27
C ALA A 211 13.36 -4.43 21.39
N GLY A 212 12.23 -5.09 21.65
CA GLY A 212 12.17 -6.17 22.63
C GLY A 212 13.03 -7.38 22.25
N ASP A 213 13.06 -7.73 20.96
CA ASP A 213 13.90 -8.80 20.43
C ASP A 213 15.40 -8.49 20.61
N ILE A 214 15.81 -7.23 20.43
CA ILE A 214 17.17 -6.79 20.70
C ILE A 214 17.50 -6.89 22.19
N TYR A 215 16.61 -6.41 23.08
CA TYR A 215 16.85 -6.49 24.52
C TYR A 215 17.01 -7.93 25.02
N ILE A 216 16.19 -8.86 24.53
CA ILE A 216 16.31 -10.25 24.95
C ILE A 216 17.59 -10.91 24.47
N MET A 217 18.13 -10.51 23.30
CA MET A 217 19.45 -10.97 22.83
C MET A 217 20.59 -10.58 23.80
N PHE A 218 20.43 -9.48 24.54
CA PHE A 218 21.37 -9.07 25.59
C PHE A 218 21.03 -9.62 26.99
N GLY A 219 20.02 -10.49 27.09
CA GLY A 219 19.58 -11.09 28.35
C GLY A 219 18.72 -10.17 29.21
N ASP A 220 18.34 -8.99 28.71
CA ASP A 220 17.51 -8.04 29.46
C ASP A 220 16.01 -8.35 29.31
N LYS A 221 15.57 -9.36 30.05
CA LYS A 221 14.17 -9.83 30.03
C LYS A 221 13.18 -8.74 30.43
N LYS A 222 13.56 -7.86 31.36
CA LYS A 222 12.68 -6.81 31.88
C LYS A 222 12.36 -5.81 30.76
N TYR A 223 13.39 -5.24 30.14
CA TYR A 223 13.18 -4.27 29.06
C TYR A 223 12.57 -4.93 27.82
N ALA A 224 12.91 -6.19 27.52
CA ALA A 224 12.26 -6.95 26.44
C ALA A 224 10.73 -7.04 26.64
N CYS A 225 10.30 -7.47 27.82
CA CYS A 225 8.87 -7.57 28.16
C CYS A 225 8.18 -6.21 28.15
N GLU A 226 8.84 -5.14 28.63
CA GLU A 226 8.28 -3.78 28.57
C GLU A 226 8.05 -3.32 27.13
N ARG A 227 8.99 -3.59 26.22
CA ARG A 227 8.87 -3.24 24.79
C ARG A 227 7.80 -4.07 24.09
N TRP A 228 7.74 -5.39 24.30
CA TRP A 228 6.68 -6.22 23.73
C TRP A 228 5.28 -5.83 24.24
N LYS A 229 5.14 -5.45 25.53
CA LYS A 229 3.86 -4.91 26.04
C LYS A 229 3.48 -3.62 25.33
N LYS A 230 4.43 -2.71 25.07
CA LYS A 230 4.21 -1.51 24.24
C LYS A 230 3.81 -1.84 22.80
N ALA A 231 4.39 -2.88 22.21
CA ALA A 231 3.98 -3.35 20.88
C ALA A 231 2.50 -3.77 20.85
N LEU A 232 2.02 -4.44 21.91
CA LEU A 232 0.62 -4.89 22.03
C LEU A 232 -0.39 -3.75 22.19
N GLU A 233 0.04 -2.57 22.65
CA GLU A 233 -0.77 -1.33 22.71
C GLU A 233 -1.00 -0.73 21.32
N CYS A 234 -0.14 -1.02 20.34
CA CYS A 234 -0.26 -0.53 18.97
C CYS A 234 -1.28 -1.35 18.14
N LYS A 235 -1.68 -0.81 16.97
CA LYS A 235 -2.49 -1.56 16.00
C LYS A 235 -1.63 -2.63 15.31
N ILE A 236 -2.00 -3.89 15.50
CA ILE A 236 -1.32 -5.04 14.90
C ILE A 236 -2.22 -5.63 13.79
N PRO A 237 -1.76 -5.70 12.53
CA PRO A 237 -2.60 -6.13 11.41
C PRO A 237 -3.05 -7.59 11.47
N LYS A 238 -2.18 -8.48 11.99
CA LYS A 238 -2.44 -9.93 11.97
C LYS A 238 -2.55 -10.52 13.36
N LEU A 239 -3.51 -11.43 13.54
CA LEU A 239 -3.67 -12.16 14.80
C LEU A 239 -2.44 -13.00 15.14
N ALA A 240 -1.79 -13.59 14.14
CA ALA A 240 -0.56 -14.37 14.34
C ALA A 240 0.60 -13.52 14.89
N GLN A 241 0.76 -12.28 14.42
CA GLN A 241 1.77 -11.35 14.92
C GLN A 241 1.50 -10.97 16.38
N ARG A 242 0.23 -10.67 16.71
CA ARG A 242 -0.18 -10.37 18.09
C ARG A 242 0.12 -11.56 19.01
N LYS A 243 -0.31 -12.76 18.62
CA LYS A 243 -0.07 -13.99 19.39
C LYS A 243 1.41 -14.27 19.59
N ALA A 244 2.24 -14.08 18.56
CA ALA A 244 3.68 -14.25 18.68
C ALA A 244 4.29 -13.31 19.74
N ILE A 245 3.86 -12.05 19.80
CA ILE A 245 4.31 -11.09 20.82
C ILE A 245 3.80 -11.49 22.22
N GLU A 246 2.55 -11.92 22.34
CA GLU A 246 2.00 -12.43 23.60
C GLU A 246 2.75 -13.66 24.12
N ASP A 247 3.14 -14.58 23.23
CA ASP A 247 3.87 -15.79 23.58
C ASP A 247 5.31 -15.47 24.00
N LYS A 248 5.98 -14.49 23.36
CA LYS A 248 7.27 -13.94 23.83
C LYS A 248 7.17 -13.41 25.26
N ILE A 249 6.12 -12.65 25.58
CA ILE A 249 5.94 -12.12 26.94
C ILE A 249 5.76 -13.27 27.94
N LYS A 250 4.94 -14.29 27.64
CA LYS A 250 4.74 -15.44 28.54
C LYS A 250 6.02 -16.24 28.80
N GLU A 251 6.90 -16.33 27.81
CA GLU A 251 8.16 -17.07 27.90
C GLU A 251 9.18 -16.38 28.81
N TYR A 252 9.20 -15.03 28.83
CA TYR A 252 10.25 -14.25 29.47
C TYR A 252 9.79 -13.40 30.67
N GLN A 253 8.49 -13.37 30.97
CA GLN A 253 7.91 -12.74 32.16
C GLN A 253 8.09 -13.60 33.41
#